data_AF-A0A1S7FYD6-F1
#
_entry.id   AF-A0A1S7FYD6-F1
#
_cell.length_a   1.000
_cell.length_b   1.000
_cell.length_c   1.000
_cell.angle_alpha   90.00
_cell.angle_beta   90.00
_cell.angle_gamma   90.00
#
_symmetry.space_group_name_H-M   'P 1'
#
loop_
_entity.id
_entity.type
_entity.pdbx_description
1 polymer ?
#
loop_
_entity_poly.entity_id
_entity_poly.type
_entity_poly.pdbx_seq_one_letter_code
_entity_poly.pdbx_strand_id
1 'polypeptide(L)'
;MEEETTELTASGVFYLDHKTGSRYLHYEEEQEAGVIRTVLKVTDTEVLLMRSGAVNMRMHFFRERKRSTISVDYGVGKLMMESELLNIEEIYTQNEMFSGKINFQYELLDNGVNIGIFDISMILEEDKE
;
A
#
# COMPACT_ATOMS: atom_id res chain seq x y z
N MET A 1 17.98 -3.27 -15.28
CA MET A 1 16.59 -3.39 -14.85
C MET A 1 15.80 -2.38 -15.64
N GLU A 2 14.70 -2.79 -16.21
CA GLU A 2 13.74 -1.88 -16.82
C GLU A 2 12.98 -1.18 -15.70
N GLU A 3 12.84 0.13 -15.78
CA GLU A 3 12.06 0.92 -14.82
C GLU A 3 10.65 1.03 -15.39
N GLU A 4 9.66 0.62 -14.60
CA GLU A 4 8.25 0.68 -14.98
C GLU A 4 7.53 1.60 -13.98
N THR A 5 6.75 2.54 -14.51
CA THR A 5 5.94 3.46 -13.71
C THR A 5 4.47 3.29 -14.08
N THR A 6 3.63 3.09 -13.08
CA THR A 6 2.17 3.04 -13.23
C THR A 6 1.54 4.10 -12.33
N GLU A 7 0.59 4.84 -12.89
CA GLU A 7 -0.18 5.87 -12.18
C GLU A 7 -1.67 5.56 -12.25
N LEU A 8 -2.38 5.82 -11.15
CA LEU A 8 -3.83 5.67 -11.03
C LEU A 8 -4.36 6.82 -10.18
N THR A 9 -5.53 7.34 -10.54
CA THR A 9 -6.32 8.23 -9.69
C THR A 9 -7.62 7.52 -9.33
N ALA A 10 -7.96 7.54 -8.05
CA ALA A 10 -9.18 6.91 -7.53
C ALA A 10 -9.76 7.75 -6.39
N SER A 11 -11.09 7.79 -6.30
CA SER A 11 -11.77 8.31 -5.11
C SER A 11 -11.65 7.31 -3.96
N GLY A 12 -11.48 7.81 -2.75
CA GLY A 12 -11.28 6.99 -1.57
C GLY A 12 -11.67 7.69 -0.29
N VAL A 13 -11.48 6.98 0.83
CA VAL A 13 -11.75 7.47 2.17
C VAL A 13 -10.48 7.35 3.01
N PHE A 14 -10.02 8.48 3.54
CA PHE A 14 -8.96 8.54 4.52
C PHE A 14 -9.51 8.85 5.90
N TYR A 15 -9.05 8.16 6.94
CA TYR A 15 -9.40 8.50 8.32
C TYR A 15 -8.33 8.08 9.33
N LEU A 16 -8.34 8.75 10.49
CA LEU A 16 -7.54 8.41 11.66
C LEU A 16 -8.40 7.69 12.71
N ASP A 17 -8.00 6.49 13.12
CA ASP A 17 -8.59 5.82 14.27
C ASP A 17 -7.97 6.39 15.56
N HIS A 18 -8.71 7.26 16.24
CA HIS A 18 -8.27 7.91 17.47
C HIS A 18 -8.01 6.96 18.66
N LYS A 19 -8.50 5.71 18.63
CA LYS A 19 -8.24 4.75 19.71
C LYS A 19 -6.87 4.10 19.56
N THR A 20 -6.45 3.84 18.33
CA THR A 20 -5.21 3.11 18.03
C THR A 20 -4.11 3.99 17.46
N GLY A 21 -4.43 5.23 17.05
CA GLY A 21 -3.52 6.10 16.30
C GLY A 21 -3.30 5.65 14.85
N SER A 22 -4.00 4.60 14.39
CA SER A 22 -3.81 4.03 13.06
C SER A 22 -4.48 4.90 12.00
N ARG A 23 -3.77 5.14 10.89
CA ARG A 23 -4.29 5.83 9.71
C ARG A 23 -4.74 4.80 8.69
N TYR A 24 -5.89 5.04 8.07
CA TYR A 24 -6.48 4.15 7.08
C TYR A 24 -6.77 4.93 5.81
N LEU A 25 -6.42 4.33 4.68
CA LEU A 25 -6.79 4.77 3.34
C LEU A 25 -7.50 3.60 2.65
N HIS A 26 -8.74 3.84 2.21
CA HIS A 26 -9.56 2.90 1.44
C HIS A 26 -9.83 3.47 0.07
N TYR A 27 -9.62 2.70 -1.00
CA TYR A 27 -9.97 3.11 -2.36
C TYR A 27 -10.25 1.88 -3.22
N GLU A 28 -10.89 2.10 -4.37
CA GLU A 28 -11.11 1.06 -5.38
C GLU A 28 -10.22 1.33 -6.60
N GLU A 29 -9.59 0.28 -7.12
CA GLU A 29 -8.82 0.29 -8.35
C GLU A 29 -9.62 -0.45 -9.43
N GLU A 30 -9.79 0.16 -10.60
CA GLU A 30 -10.37 -0.52 -11.76
C GLU A 30 -9.26 -1.14 -12.61
N GLN A 31 -9.31 -2.46 -12.80
CA GLN A 31 -8.41 -3.17 -13.71
C GLN A 31 -9.21 -4.03 -14.70
N GLU A 32 -8.57 -4.49 -15.78
CA GLU A 32 -9.20 -5.36 -16.79
C GLU A 32 -9.82 -6.63 -16.18
N ALA A 33 -9.16 -7.19 -15.16
CA ALA A 33 -9.62 -8.39 -14.44
C ALA A 33 -10.79 -8.11 -13.47
N GLY A 34 -11.13 -6.84 -13.22
CA GLY A 34 -12.20 -6.41 -12.34
C GLY A 34 -11.76 -5.36 -11.31
N VAL A 35 -12.70 -5.03 -10.42
CA VAL A 35 -12.48 -4.07 -9.34
C VAL A 35 -11.65 -4.68 -8.21
N ILE A 36 -10.69 -3.92 -7.71
CA ILE A 36 -9.85 -4.27 -6.56
C ILE A 36 -10.10 -3.25 -5.46
N ARG A 37 -10.51 -3.71 -4.28
CA ARG A 37 -10.64 -2.90 -3.08
C ARG A 37 -9.34 -2.92 -2.32
N THR A 38 -8.77 -1.75 -2.09
CA THR A 38 -7.47 -1.59 -1.46
C THR A 38 -7.58 -0.83 -0.17
N VAL A 39 -6.99 -1.40 0.87
CA VAL A 39 -6.89 -0.82 2.20
C VAL A 39 -5.41 -0.72 2.57
N LEU A 40 -4.94 0.51 2.78
CA LEU A 40 -3.67 0.78 3.40
C LEU A 40 -3.90 1.19 4.85
N LYS A 41 -3.35 0.44 5.79
CA LYS A 41 -3.30 0.81 7.20
C LYS A 41 -1.86 1.16 7.56
N VAL A 42 -1.66 2.34 8.12
CA VAL A 42 -0.36 2.80 8.60
C VAL A 42 -0.41 3.01 10.11
N THR A 43 0.55 2.42 10.81
CA THR A 43 0.75 2.59 12.25
C THR A 43 2.18 3.05 12.53
N ASP A 44 2.49 3.26 13.81
CA ASP A 44 3.83 3.63 14.25
C ASP A 44 4.85 2.48 14.14
N THR A 45 4.41 1.24 13.93
CA THR A 45 5.29 0.06 13.86
C THR A 45 5.24 -0.66 12.52
N GLU A 46 4.15 -0.50 11.75
CA GLU A 46 3.90 -1.29 10.55
C GLU A 46 3.04 -0.55 9.51
N VAL A 47 3.11 -1.05 8.28
CA VAL A 47 2.21 -0.73 7.18
C VAL A 47 1.59 -2.03 6.69
N LEU A 48 0.27 -2.05 6.55
CA LEU A 48 -0.48 -3.19 6.02
C LEU A 48 -1.18 -2.76 4.74
N LEU A 49 -0.83 -3.41 3.63
CA LEU A 49 -1.53 -3.28 2.36
C LEU A 49 -2.38 -4.53 2.14
N MET A 50 -3.68 -4.32 2.01
CA MET A 50 -4.66 -5.38 1.78
C MET A 50 -5.42 -5.07 0.51
N ARG A 51 -5.44 -6.00 -0.44
CA ARG A 51 -6.20 -5.91 -1.68
C ARG A 51 -7.17 -7.09 -1.74
N SER A 52 -8.39 -6.85 -2.19
CA SER A 52 -9.43 -7.88 -2.32
C SER A 52 -10.28 -7.64 -3.58
N GLY A 53 -10.91 -8.69 -4.12
CA GLY A 53 -11.67 -8.61 -5.37
C GLY A 53 -10.97 -9.38 -6.49
N ALA A 54 -10.67 -8.70 -7.60
CA ALA A 54 -9.96 -9.31 -8.73
C ALA A 54 -8.56 -9.85 -8.36
N VAL A 55 -7.96 -9.32 -7.30
CA VAL A 55 -6.78 -9.89 -6.62
C VAL A 55 -7.03 -9.95 -5.13
N ASN A 56 -6.58 -11.01 -4.47
CA ASN A 56 -6.54 -11.11 -3.02
C ASN A 56 -5.08 -11.10 -2.57
N MET A 57 -4.66 -10.02 -1.91
CA MET A 57 -3.27 -9.81 -1.51
C MET A 57 -3.21 -9.23 -0.10
N ARG A 58 -2.24 -9.70 0.69
CA ARG A 58 -1.90 -9.08 1.97
C ARG A 58 -0.38 -8.95 2.08
N MET A 59 0.09 -7.72 2.20
CA MET A 59 1.49 -7.38 2.43
C MET A 59 1.61 -6.70 3.80
N HIS A 60 2.64 -7.06 4.55
CA HIS A 60 2.87 -6.56 5.89
C HIS A 60 4.28 -6.02 6.02
N PHE A 61 4.42 -4.72 6.07
CA PHE A 61 5.72 -4.07 6.12
C PHE A 61 6.02 -3.65 7.57
N PHE A 62 7.08 -4.19 8.15
CA PHE A 62 7.55 -3.79 9.48
C PHE A 62 8.53 -2.63 9.38
N ARG A 63 8.32 -1.55 10.15
CA ARG A 63 9.24 -0.39 10.17
C ARG A 63 10.62 -0.71 10.73
N GLU A 64 10.75 -1.79 11.50
CA GLU A 64 12.02 -2.35 11.99
C GLU A 64 12.81 -3.12 10.91
N ARG A 65 12.43 -3.00 9.63
CA ARG A 65 13.07 -3.68 8.48
C ARG A 65 13.10 -5.20 8.62
N LYS A 66 12.01 -5.76 9.15
CA LYS A 66 11.81 -7.20 9.24
C LYS A 66 11.12 -7.71 7.98
N ARG A 67 11.62 -8.82 7.45
CA ARG A 67 10.97 -9.55 6.35
C ARG A 67 9.62 -10.09 6.76
N SER A 68 8.67 -10.01 5.84
CA SER A 68 7.34 -10.59 5.99
C SER A 68 6.99 -11.44 4.78
N THR A 69 6.10 -12.39 4.98
CA THR A 69 5.57 -13.20 3.90
C THR A 69 4.39 -12.47 3.24
N ILE A 70 4.43 -12.39 1.91
CA ILE A 70 3.36 -11.92 1.06
C ILE A 70 2.62 -13.13 0.51
N SER A 71 1.30 -13.00 0.45
CA SER A 71 0.40 -13.96 -0.18
C SER A 71 -0.41 -13.23 -1.25
N VAL A 72 -0.31 -13.68 -2.50
CA VAL A 72 -1.07 -13.14 -3.63
C VAL A 72 -1.89 -14.25 -4.26
N ASP A 73 -3.18 -14.01 -4.46
CA ASP A 73 -4.10 -14.95 -5.09
C ASP A 73 -4.90 -14.24 -6.19
N TYR A 74 -4.72 -14.71 -7.44
CA TYR A 74 -5.39 -14.21 -8.64
C TYR A 74 -6.57 -15.11 -9.06
N GLY A 75 -7.06 -15.99 -8.18
CA GLY A 75 -8.15 -16.93 -8.43
C GLY A 75 -7.77 -18.21 -9.19
N VAL A 76 -6.59 -18.24 -9.81
CA VAL A 76 -6.04 -19.41 -10.52
C VAL A 76 -4.91 -20.11 -9.76
N GLY A 77 -4.50 -19.54 -8.62
CA GLY A 77 -3.39 -20.05 -7.82
C GLY A 77 -2.87 -18.99 -6.85
N LYS A 78 -2.13 -19.47 -5.84
CA LYS A 78 -1.55 -18.64 -4.80
C LYS A 78 -0.04 -18.57 -4.94
N LEU A 79 0.49 -17.35 -5.04
CA LEU A 79 1.91 -17.05 -5.00
C LEU A 79 2.32 -16.60 -3.59
N MET A 80 3.44 -17.12 -3.12
CA MET A 80 4.04 -16.75 -1.84
C MET A 80 5.40 -16.11 -2.10
N MET A 81 5.62 -14.94 -1.52
CA MET A 81 6.86 -14.16 -1.66
C MET A 81 7.24 -13.58 -0.30
N GLU A 82 8.35 -12.86 -0.23
CA GLU A 82 8.74 -12.08 0.94
C GLU A 82 8.89 -10.60 0.57
N SER A 83 8.72 -9.72 1.55
CA SER A 83 9.04 -8.30 1.41
C SER A 83 9.71 -7.72 2.63
N GLU A 84 10.47 -6.66 2.41
CA GLU A 84 11.11 -5.87 3.46
C GLU A 84 10.90 -4.38 3.18
N LEU A 85 10.44 -3.63 4.20
CA LEU A 85 10.31 -2.18 4.10
C LEU A 85 11.68 -1.53 4.20
N LEU A 86 12.05 -0.71 3.22
CA LEU A 86 13.31 0.03 3.23
C LEU A 86 13.15 1.40 3.89
N ASN A 87 12.12 2.14 3.48
CA ASN A 87 11.81 3.45 4.00
C ASN A 87 10.29 3.71 3.93
N ILE A 88 9.84 4.67 4.75
CA ILE A 88 8.50 5.24 4.66
C ILE A 88 8.54 6.68 5.20
N GLU A 89 7.89 7.57 4.48
CA GLU A 89 7.64 8.95 4.88
C GLU A 89 6.15 9.27 4.71
N GLU A 90 5.60 9.95 5.71
CA GLU A 90 4.20 10.35 5.73
C GLU A 90 4.10 11.82 6.12
N ILE A 91 3.35 12.60 5.36
CA ILE A 91 3.08 14.01 5.66
C ILE A 91 1.58 14.22 5.53
N TYR A 92 0.93 14.65 6.61
CA TYR A 92 -0.49 14.99 6.61
C TYR A 92 -0.65 16.44 7.07
N THR A 93 -1.40 17.24 6.32
CA THR A 93 -1.67 18.64 6.62
C THR A 93 -3.16 18.87 6.68
N GLN A 94 -3.63 19.43 7.80
CA GLN A 94 -5.00 19.88 7.99
C GLN A 94 -4.98 21.39 8.21
N ASN A 95 -4.96 22.15 7.10
CA ASN A 95 -5.09 23.61 7.13
C ASN A 95 -6.52 23.98 6.70
N GLU A 96 -6.67 24.66 5.56
CA GLU A 96 -7.98 24.98 4.97
C GLU A 96 -8.66 23.75 4.37
N MET A 97 -7.88 22.80 3.87
CA MET A 97 -8.31 21.54 3.27
C MET A 97 -7.32 20.45 3.63
N PHE A 98 -7.79 19.20 3.78
CA PHE A 98 -6.91 18.07 4.05
C PHE A 98 -6.01 17.77 2.85
N SER A 99 -4.74 17.51 3.12
CA SER A 99 -3.82 16.91 2.16
C SER A 99 -2.91 15.90 2.84
N GLY A 100 -2.54 14.85 2.11
CA GLY A 100 -1.66 13.79 2.58
C GLY A 100 -0.66 13.38 1.52
N LYS A 101 0.51 12.94 1.96
CA LYS A 101 1.50 12.25 1.13
C LYS A 101 2.02 11.05 1.89
N ILE A 102 2.05 9.89 1.22
CA ILE A 102 2.62 8.66 1.76
C ILE A 102 3.58 8.12 0.71
N ASN A 103 4.85 8.09 1.05
CA ASN A 103 5.90 7.53 0.21
C ASN A 103 6.52 6.35 0.94
N PHE A 104 6.67 5.20 0.30
CA PHE A 104 7.42 4.11 0.88
C PHE A 104 8.09 3.26 -0.19
N GLN A 105 9.23 2.70 0.19
CA GLN A 105 10.00 1.81 -0.66
C GLN A 105 10.12 0.44 0.00
N TYR A 106 9.98 -0.62 -0.79
CA TYR A 106 10.17 -1.98 -0.30
C TYR A 106 10.94 -2.84 -1.30
N GLU A 107 11.63 -3.85 -0.77
CA GLU A 107 12.17 -4.95 -1.56
C GLU A 107 11.15 -6.07 -1.66
N LEU A 108 11.06 -6.68 -2.84
CA LEU A 108 10.33 -7.92 -3.05
C LEU A 108 11.32 -9.05 -3.26
N LEU A 109 11.09 -10.17 -2.60
CA LEU A 109 11.96 -11.34 -2.67
C LEU A 109 11.16 -12.58 -3.03
N ASP A 110 11.75 -13.42 -3.89
CA ASP A 110 11.31 -14.79 -4.14
C ASP A 110 12.36 -15.75 -3.61
N ASN A 111 11.98 -16.60 -2.65
CA ASN A 111 12.87 -17.53 -1.97
C ASN A 111 14.17 -16.86 -1.45
N GLY A 112 14.04 -15.68 -0.84
CA GLY A 112 15.16 -14.88 -0.32
C GLY A 112 16.02 -14.16 -1.37
N VAL A 113 15.74 -14.31 -2.66
CA VAL A 113 16.40 -13.58 -3.75
C VAL A 113 15.63 -12.31 -4.04
N ASN A 114 16.30 -11.15 -4.00
CA ASN A 114 15.67 -9.89 -4.37
C ASN A 114 15.29 -9.93 -5.87
N ILE A 115 14.01 -9.74 -6.15
CA ILE A 115 13.43 -9.72 -7.50
C ILE A 115 12.95 -8.32 -7.93
N GLY A 116 13.10 -7.32 -7.06
CA GLY A 116 12.72 -5.96 -7.36
C GLY A 116 12.76 -5.04 -6.15
N ILE A 117 12.88 -3.75 -6.45
CA ILE A 117 12.71 -2.65 -5.52
C ILE A 117 11.54 -1.82 -6.07
N PHE A 118 10.59 -1.51 -5.20
CA PHE A 118 9.37 -0.82 -5.57
C PHE A 118 9.26 0.47 -4.78
N ASP A 119 9.07 1.58 -5.50
CA ASP A 119 8.83 2.90 -4.95
C ASP A 119 7.36 3.26 -5.12
N ILE A 120 6.68 3.48 -3.99
CA ILE A 120 5.25 3.83 -3.97
C ILE A 120 5.11 5.26 -3.47
N SER A 121 4.40 6.08 -4.24
CA SER A 121 4.05 7.45 -3.88
C SER A 121 2.54 7.63 -3.98
N MET A 122 1.92 8.06 -2.89
CA MET A 122 0.49 8.36 -2.84
C MET A 122 0.29 9.81 -2.45
N ILE A 123 -0.56 10.51 -3.19
CA ILE A 123 -1.01 11.87 -2.90
C ILE A 123 -2.49 11.79 -2.56
N LEU A 124 -2.87 12.32 -1.40
CA LEU A 124 -4.23 12.39 -0.92
C LEU A 124 -4.67 13.85 -0.95
N GLU A 125 -5.78 14.14 -1.60
CA GLU A 125 -6.39 15.46 -1.65
C GLU A 125 -7.87 15.29 -1.31
N GLU A 126 -8.39 16.17 -0.46
CA GLU A 126 -9.82 16.24 -0.19
C GLU A 126 -10.54 16.87 -1.38
N ASP A 127 -11.66 16.25 -1.79
CA ASP A 127 -12.47 16.78 -2.88
C ASP A 127 -13.00 18.17 -2.51
N LYS A 128 -12.82 19.14 -3.40
CA LYS A 128 -13.48 20.44 -3.30
C LYS A 128 -14.94 20.27 -3.70
N GLU A 129 -15.86 20.42 -2.75
CA GLU A 129 -17.29 20.61 -3.05
C GLU A 129 -17.52 21.79 -4.01
#